data_AF-A0A5N6RAT2-F1
#
_entry.id   AF-A0A5N6RAT2-F1
#
_cell.length_a   1.000
_cell.length_b   1.000
_cell.length_c   1.000
_cell.angle_alpha   90.00
_cell.angle_beta   90.00
_cell.angle_gamma   90.00
#
_symmetry.space_group_name_H-M   'P 1'
#
loop_
_entity.id
_entity.type
_entity.pdbx_description
1 polymer ?
#
loop_
_entity_poly.entity_id
_entity_poly.type
_entity_poly.pdbx_seq_one_letter_code
_entity_poly.pdbx_strand_id
1 'polypeptide(L)'
;MVGGVDAGAVPFNPDGWGPSDSGTTTADAANNNLPQNVPFAPFSRSEKLGRIADWTRNFNNAARSKNPSDSVFDFSNDDSFPASADDDSSFRLVDGKPPPKPRFGPKWRFQQQRQLPQRRDEEVEAKRREAEKERARRDRQYHQNRSNANQTRREAAVFKSSVDIQPEWNMLDQIPFSAFSKLSFSVPEPPEDLHLCGALEFYDRSYDRSYDRVAPKNERRLERFKNRNFFKVTTTDDPVIRRLANEDQATVFATDAILSTLMCAPRSVYSWDIVVQRVGNKLFFDKRDGSQLDFLSVHETSQEPLPEAKDDINSAYSLGVEAAFINQNFSQQVLIREGDKVTFDEPNPFANEGEEVASVAYRYRRWKLDDDMYLVARCEVQSVVEVNKQRSFLTLNALNEFDPKYSGLDWRRKLETQRGAVLATELKNNANKLAKWTSQALLAGADMMKLGYVSRVHPRDHFNHVILSVVGYKPREFAAQINLNTSNMWGIVKSIVDLCMK
;
A
#
# COMPACT_ATOMS: atom_id res chain seq x y z
N MET A 1 36.62 22.08 -22.20
CA MET A 1 35.36 22.76 -22.53
C MET A 1 34.85 23.38 -21.24
N VAL A 2 34.95 24.70 -21.12
CA VAL A 2 34.44 25.44 -19.95
C VAL A 2 32.92 25.50 -20.11
N GLY A 3 32.18 24.92 -19.17
CA GLY A 3 30.71 24.98 -19.17
C GLY A 3 30.27 26.43 -19.01
N GLY A 4 29.62 26.97 -20.04
CA GLY A 4 29.02 28.31 -19.99
C GLY A 4 27.82 28.30 -19.05
N VAL A 5 27.81 29.22 -18.09
CA VAL A 5 26.61 29.56 -17.33
C VAL A 5 25.78 30.47 -18.22
N ASP A 6 24.61 29.99 -18.64
CA ASP A 6 23.65 30.82 -19.37
C ASP A 6 22.93 31.72 -18.36
N ALA A 7 23.13 33.03 -18.48
CA ALA A 7 22.49 34.00 -17.60
C ALA A 7 21.03 34.14 -18.04
N GLY A 8 20.12 33.53 -17.27
CA GLY A 8 18.69 33.59 -17.55
C GLY A 8 18.20 35.03 -17.76
N ALA A 9 17.32 35.23 -18.74
CA ALA A 9 16.82 36.56 -19.11
C ALA A 9 16.07 37.22 -17.94
N VAL A 10 16.50 38.43 -17.55
CA VAL A 10 15.81 39.26 -16.55
C VAL A 10 15.04 40.36 -17.28
N PRO A 11 13.72 40.49 -17.08
CA PRO A 11 12.94 41.55 -17.71
C PRO A 11 13.35 42.92 -17.15
N PHE A 12 13.50 43.89 -18.06
CA PHE A 12 13.86 45.28 -17.72
C PHE A 12 12.61 46.15 -17.68
N ASN A 13 12.35 46.80 -16.54
CA ASN A 13 11.29 47.79 -16.40
C ASN A 13 11.89 49.18 -16.13
N PRO A 14 11.76 50.15 -17.06
CA PRO A 14 12.32 51.49 -16.90
C PRO A 14 11.56 52.37 -15.89
N ASP A 15 10.26 52.12 -15.68
CA ASP A 15 9.37 52.99 -14.92
C ASP A 15 9.12 52.49 -13.48
N GLY A 16 9.76 51.39 -13.09
CA GLY A 16 9.67 50.87 -11.73
C GLY A 16 10.36 49.52 -11.55
N TRP A 17 10.27 49.00 -10.33
CA TRP A 17 10.84 47.69 -9.96
C TRP A 17 9.86 46.52 -10.16
N GLY A 18 8.65 46.79 -10.69
CA GLY A 18 7.58 45.80 -10.88
C GLY A 18 7.56 45.17 -12.28
N PRO A 19 6.55 44.32 -12.59
CA PRO A 19 6.32 43.81 -13.94
C PRO A 19 6.08 44.97 -14.93
N SER A 20 6.56 44.86 -16.17
CA SER A 20 6.26 45.85 -17.20
C SER A 20 4.81 45.72 -17.69
N ASP A 21 4.10 46.84 -17.87
CA ASP A 21 2.69 46.87 -18.31
C ASP A 21 2.49 46.34 -19.74
N SER A 22 3.54 46.30 -20.56
CA SER A 22 3.53 45.62 -21.85
C SER A 22 3.89 44.15 -21.66
N GLY A 23 2.90 43.26 -21.69
CA GLY A 23 3.05 41.81 -21.82
C GLY A 23 3.67 41.34 -23.14
N THR A 24 4.65 42.09 -23.65
CA THR A 24 5.26 41.92 -24.97
C THR A 24 6.76 42.15 -24.85
N THR A 25 7.44 41.21 -24.20
CA THR A 25 8.81 40.89 -24.61
C THR A 25 8.90 39.40 -24.85
N THR A 26 9.53 39.02 -25.95
CA THR A 26 9.79 37.65 -26.40
C THR A 26 10.64 36.82 -25.43
N ALA A 27 10.99 37.36 -24.26
CA ALA A 27 11.67 36.68 -23.16
C ALA A 27 10.69 35.95 -22.20
N ASP A 28 9.43 36.35 -22.10
CA ASP A 28 8.45 35.66 -21.23
C ASP A 28 8.02 34.30 -21.78
N ALA A 29 8.14 34.09 -23.09
CA ALA A 29 7.83 32.82 -23.74
C ALA A 29 8.86 31.71 -23.48
N ALA A 30 10.09 32.07 -23.05
CA ALA A 30 11.18 31.11 -22.90
C ALA A 30 11.24 30.46 -21.51
N ASN A 31 10.70 31.11 -20.46
CA ASN A 31 10.78 30.62 -19.08
C ASN A 31 9.45 30.53 -18.32
N ASN A 32 8.34 31.04 -18.87
CA ASN A 32 7.02 30.91 -18.25
C ASN A 32 6.07 30.11 -19.15
N ASN A 33 5.61 28.96 -18.63
CA ASN A 33 4.63 28.08 -19.27
C ASN A 33 3.19 28.69 -19.36
N LEU A 34 3.04 30.01 -19.41
CA LEU A 34 1.74 30.67 -19.50
C LEU A 34 1.44 31.10 -20.94
N PRO A 35 0.47 30.48 -21.63
CA PRO A 35 0.06 30.91 -22.96
C PRO A 35 -0.69 32.25 -22.90
N GLN A 36 -0.16 33.28 -23.57
CA GLN A 36 -0.75 34.64 -23.61
C GLN A 36 -2.14 34.71 -24.25
N ASN A 37 -2.51 33.70 -25.05
CA ASN A 37 -3.79 33.67 -25.77
C ASN A 37 -4.89 32.87 -25.05
N VAL A 38 -4.73 32.61 -23.75
CA VAL A 38 -5.73 31.88 -22.95
C VAL A 38 -6.31 32.83 -21.90
N PRO A 39 -7.65 33.02 -21.86
CA PRO A 39 -8.29 33.79 -20.80
C PRO A 39 -7.87 33.26 -19.43
N PHE A 40 -7.36 34.15 -18.58
CA PHE A 40 -6.97 33.76 -17.23
C PHE A 40 -8.21 33.52 -16.36
N ALA A 41 -8.32 32.31 -15.82
CA ALA A 41 -9.27 31.97 -14.77
C ALA A 41 -8.51 31.44 -13.55
N PRO A 42 -8.67 32.05 -12.35
CA PRO A 42 -8.01 31.55 -11.15
C PRO A 42 -8.61 30.21 -10.75
N PHE A 43 -7.78 29.22 -10.42
CA PHE A 43 -8.25 27.91 -9.97
C PHE A 43 -7.34 27.30 -8.91
N SER A 44 -7.88 26.37 -8.11
CA SER A 44 -7.10 25.59 -7.15
C SER A 44 -6.94 24.13 -7.60
N ARG A 45 -5.71 23.61 -7.57
CA ARG A 45 -5.43 22.18 -7.85
C ARG A 45 -5.91 21.25 -6.74
N SER A 46 -6.26 21.78 -5.56
CA SER A 46 -6.79 20.99 -4.45
C SER A 46 -8.31 20.80 -4.49
N GLU A 47 -8.99 21.42 -5.46
CA GLU A 47 -10.43 21.25 -5.63
C GLU A 47 -10.79 19.86 -6.14
N LYS A 48 -11.91 19.33 -5.64
CA LYS A 48 -12.43 18.02 -6.06
C LYS A 48 -12.92 18.10 -7.51
N LEU A 49 -12.29 17.32 -8.38
CA LEU A 49 -12.72 17.14 -9.77
C LEU A 49 -13.80 16.04 -9.86
N GLY A 50 -14.82 16.23 -10.71
CA GLY A 50 -15.83 15.20 -11.02
C GLY A 50 -17.29 15.62 -10.76
N ARG A 51 -17.81 16.53 -11.59
CA ARG A 51 -19.25 16.84 -11.66
C ARG A 51 -19.87 16.12 -12.85
N ILE A 52 -21.10 15.63 -12.69
CA ILE A 52 -21.89 15.04 -13.78
C ILE A 52 -22.79 16.13 -14.34
N ALA A 53 -22.67 16.41 -15.65
CA ALA A 53 -23.66 17.18 -16.38
C ALA A 53 -24.83 16.26 -16.75
N ASP A 54 -26.02 16.58 -16.26
CA ASP A 54 -27.23 15.79 -16.50
C ASP A 54 -28.36 16.71 -16.94
N TRP A 55 -28.68 16.67 -18.23
CA TRP A 55 -29.73 17.47 -18.85
C TRP A 55 -31.15 16.93 -18.58
N THR A 56 -31.27 15.81 -17.85
CA THR A 56 -32.57 15.22 -17.46
C THR A 56 -32.95 15.52 -16.01
N ARG A 57 -32.07 16.19 -15.26
CA ARG A 57 -32.25 16.46 -13.83
C ARG A 57 -33.12 17.70 -13.60
N ASN A 58 -34.25 17.51 -12.92
CA ASN A 58 -35.13 18.61 -12.54
C ASN A 58 -34.67 19.25 -11.22
N PHE A 59 -34.19 20.49 -11.25
CA PHE A 59 -33.67 21.20 -10.08
C PHE A 59 -34.78 21.86 -9.25
N ASN A 60 -35.63 21.07 -8.61
CA ASN A 60 -36.72 21.60 -7.77
C ASN A 60 -36.32 21.99 -6.33
N ASN A 61 -35.11 22.51 -6.10
CA ASN A 61 -34.77 23.03 -4.77
C ASN A 61 -33.81 24.22 -4.84
N ALA A 62 -34.39 25.42 -4.85
CA ALA A 62 -33.69 26.71 -4.78
C ALA A 62 -33.07 27.02 -3.39
N ALA A 63 -33.11 26.08 -2.44
CA ALA A 63 -32.73 26.31 -1.03
C ALA A 63 -31.62 25.39 -0.51
N ARG A 64 -30.72 24.89 -1.37
CA ARG A 64 -29.47 24.28 -0.88
C ARG A 64 -28.42 25.38 -0.69
N SER A 65 -27.94 25.49 0.55
CA SER A 65 -26.73 26.25 0.89
C SER A 65 -25.64 25.98 -0.14
N LYS A 66 -25.12 27.05 -0.76
CA LYS A 66 -23.95 26.99 -1.64
C LYS A 66 -22.85 26.23 -0.92
N ASN A 67 -22.45 25.08 -1.46
CA ASN A 67 -21.27 24.40 -0.98
C ASN A 67 -20.06 25.26 -1.39
N PRO A 68 -19.04 25.44 -0.53
CA PRO A 68 -17.85 26.23 -0.85
C PRO A 68 -17.01 25.67 -2.01
N SER A 69 -17.41 24.54 -2.59
CA SER A 69 -16.83 23.94 -3.80
C SER A 69 -17.39 24.49 -5.12
N ASP A 70 -18.29 25.49 -5.10
CA ASP A 70 -19.00 26.02 -6.28
C ASP A 70 -18.30 27.18 -7.02
N SER A 71 -17.15 27.67 -6.59
CA SER A 71 -16.75 29.04 -6.93
C SER A 71 -15.75 29.23 -8.08
N VAL A 72 -15.30 28.19 -8.79
CA VAL A 72 -14.14 28.35 -9.71
C VAL A 72 -14.42 28.05 -11.19
N PHE A 73 -15.31 27.09 -11.50
CA PHE A 73 -15.66 26.75 -12.89
C PHE A 73 -17.15 26.90 -13.20
N ASP A 74 -17.86 27.70 -12.40
CA ASP A 74 -19.26 28.04 -12.68
C ASP A 74 -19.33 29.25 -13.61
N PHE A 75 -19.24 29.00 -14.91
CA PHE A 75 -19.38 30.01 -15.97
C PHE A 75 -20.84 30.38 -16.26
N SER A 76 -21.81 29.94 -15.44
CA SER A 76 -23.22 30.26 -15.63
C SER A 76 -23.56 31.75 -15.53
N ASN A 77 -22.62 32.56 -15.01
CA ASN A 77 -22.72 34.01 -14.89
C ASN A 77 -21.76 34.79 -15.83
N ASP A 78 -21.06 34.11 -16.75
CA ASP A 78 -20.20 34.76 -17.75
C ASP A 78 -21.04 35.16 -18.98
N ASP A 79 -21.18 36.46 -19.23
CA ASP A 79 -21.91 37.04 -20.37
C ASP A 79 -21.37 36.58 -21.75
N SER A 80 -20.20 35.94 -21.76
CA SER A 80 -19.55 35.36 -22.94
C SER A 80 -20.25 34.09 -23.45
N PHE A 81 -21.03 33.41 -22.60
CA PHE A 81 -21.86 32.28 -22.99
C PHE A 81 -23.32 32.72 -23.04
N PRO A 82 -23.97 32.76 -24.22
CA PRO A 82 -25.40 33.02 -24.27
C PRO A 82 -26.08 31.94 -23.46
N ALA A 83 -26.65 32.31 -22.30
CA ALA A 83 -27.58 31.48 -21.56
C ALA A 83 -28.54 30.90 -22.59
N SER A 84 -28.51 29.57 -22.72
CA SER A 84 -29.14 28.85 -23.82
C SER A 84 -30.53 29.42 -24.05
N ALA A 85 -30.70 30.01 -25.24
CA ALA A 85 -31.97 30.52 -25.70
C ALA A 85 -33.04 29.45 -25.45
N ASP A 86 -34.11 29.86 -24.77
CA ASP A 86 -35.37 29.16 -24.50
C ASP A 86 -35.40 27.64 -24.77
N ASP A 87 -35.54 26.89 -23.68
CA ASP A 87 -35.79 25.45 -23.55
C ASP A 87 -36.54 24.83 -24.75
N ASP A 88 -35.79 24.32 -25.72
CA ASP A 88 -36.22 23.91 -27.07
C ASP A 88 -36.97 22.55 -27.10
N SER A 89 -37.74 22.27 -26.05
CA SER A 89 -38.62 21.09 -25.93
C SER A 89 -39.84 21.11 -26.87
N SER A 90 -39.97 22.16 -27.68
CA SER A 90 -41.07 22.35 -28.64
C SER A 90 -40.91 21.55 -29.94
N PHE A 91 -39.68 21.13 -30.29
CA PHE A 91 -39.41 20.37 -31.50
C PHE A 91 -39.78 18.88 -31.33
N ARG A 92 -40.69 18.39 -32.20
CA ARG A 92 -41.06 16.97 -32.27
C ARG A 92 -40.46 16.32 -33.51
N LEU A 93 -39.85 15.14 -33.34
CA LEU A 93 -39.34 14.33 -34.45
C LEU A 93 -40.50 13.63 -35.18
N VAL A 94 -40.67 13.89 -36.47
CA VAL A 94 -41.73 13.26 -37.30
C VAL A 94 -41.21 11.93 -37.85
N ASP A 95 -41.79 10.80 -37.41
CA ASP A 95 -41.44 9.46 -37.90
C ASP A 95 -42.32 9.09 -39.11
N GLY A 96 -41.68 8.79 -40.25
CA GLY A 96 -42.33 8.51 -41.54
C GLY A 96 -42.61 7.03 -41.83
N LYS A 97 -42.55 6.15 -40.81
CA LYS A 97 -42.73 4.70 -41.02
C LYS A 97 -44.06 4.19 -40.43
N PRO A 98 -44.87 3.43 -41.21
CA PRO A 98 -46.11 2.86 -40.69
C PRO A 98 -45.82 1.75 -39.66
N PRO A 99 -46.62 1.66 -38.58
CA PRO A 99 -46.39 0.73 -37.48
C PRO A 99 -46.52 -0.75 -37.92
N PRO A 100 -45.64 -1.65 -37.45
CA PRO A 100 -45.66 -3.06 -37.84
C PRO A 100 -46.86 -3.81 -37.23
N LYS A 101 -47.57 -4.57 -38.06
CA LYS A 101 -48.67 -5.45 -37.62
C LYS A 101 -48.13 -6.76 -37.01
N PRO A 102 -48.63 -7.22 -35.84
CA PRO A 102 -48.24 -8.49 -35.24
C PRO A 102 -48.76 -9.69 -36.04
N ARG A 103 -47.91 -10.71 -36.23
CA ARG A 103 -48.13 -11.90 -37.09
C ARG A 103 -48.77 -13.12 -36.42
N PHE A 104 -49.27 -13.00 -35.19
CA PHE A 104 -49.93 -14.11 -34.51
C PHE A 104 -51.30 -13.68 -33.96
N GLY A 105 -52.36 -14.14 -34.62
CA GLY A 105 -53.74 -14.00 -34.18
C GLY A 105 -54.25 -15.28 -33.51
N PRO A 106 -54.94 -15.21 -32.36
CA PRO A 106 -55.66 -16.35 -31.80
C PRO A 106 -57.02 -16.51 -32.51
N LYS A 107 -57.31 -17.74 -32.95
CA LYS A 107 -58.64 -18.18 -33.38
C LYS A 107 -59.53 -18.38 -32.15
N TRP A 108 -60.52 -17.52 -31.92
CA TRP A 108 -61.77 -17.87 -31.23
C TRP A 108 -62.92 -17.06 -31.83
N ARG A 109 -63.95 -17.75 -32.35
CA ARG A 109 -65.19 -17.16 -32.88
C ARG A 109 -66.22 -16.99 -31.74
N PHE A 110 -66.78 -15.78 -31.68
CA PHE A 110 -68.16 -15.37 -31.34
C PHE A 110 -69.00 -16.19 -30.34
N GLN A 111 -69.49 -15.57 -29.25
CA GLN A 111 -70.82 -14.89 -29.23
C GLN A 111 -71.03 -14.06 -27.95
N GLN A 112 -71.96 -13.10 -28.07
CA GLN A 112 -72.43 -12.06 -27.14
C GLN A 112 -72.50 -12.43 -25.64
N GLN A 113 -72.12 -11.51 -24.73
CA GLN A 113 -73.05 -10.65 -23.95
C GLN A 113 -72.37 -9.95 -22.75
N ARG A 114 -72.65 -8.65 -22.59
CA ARG A 114 -72.62 -7.74 -21.42
C ARG A 114 -71.45 -7.77 -20.39
N GLN A 115 -70.75 -6.62 -20.37
CA GLN A 115 -70.07 -5.89 -19.29
C GLN A 115 -70.14 -6.43 -17.85
N LEU A 116 -68.99 -6.48 -17.16
CA LEU A 116 -68.69 -5.91 -15.81
C LEU A 116 -67.18 -6.12 -15.49
N PRO A 117 -66.56 -5.38 -14.54
CA PRO A 117 -65.25 -4.76 -14.73
C PRO A 117 -64.14 -5.43 -13.90
N GLN A 118 -63.20 -6.10 -14.56
CA GLN A 118 -62.06 -6.76 -13.91
C GLN A 118 -60.73 -6.20 -14.43
N ARG A 119 -60.58 -4.88 -14.34
CA ARG A 119 -59.35 -4.15 -14.70
C ARG A 119 -58.74 -3.35 -13.53
N ARG A 120 -59.35 -3.41 -12.35
CA ARG A 120 -58.90 -2.64 -11.19
C ARG A 120 -57.93 -3.42 -10.28
N ASP A 121 -57.92 -4.74 -10.36
CA ASP A 121 -57.10 -5.57 -9.46
C ASP A 121 -55.64 -5.70 -9.94
N GLU A 122 -55.40 -5.79 -11.25
CA GLU A 122 -54.03 -5.80 -11.82
C GLU A 122 -53.28 -4.48 -11.62
N GLU A 123 -53.98 -3.33 -11.69
CA GLU A 123 -53.34 -2.02 -11.48
C GLU A 123 -53.01 -1.78 -10.00
N VAL A 124 -53.85 -2.28 -9.08
CA VAL A 124 -53.61 -2.20 -7.63
C VAL A 124 -52.46 -3.12 -7.22
N GLU A 125 -52.33 -4.30 -7.83
CA GLU A 125 -51.23 -5.23 -7.56
C GLU A 125 -49.89 -4.71 -8.13
N ALA A 126 -49.91 -4.08 -9.31
CA ALA A 126 -48.74 -3.41 -9.88
C ALA A 126 -48.26 -2.22 -9.01
N LYS A 127 -49.18 -1.37 -8.54
CA LYS A 127 -48.87 -0.26 -7.61
C LYS A 127 -48.34 -0.76 -6.26
N ARG A 128 -48.86 -1.89 -5.75
CA ARG A 128 -48.37 -2.51 -4.51
C ARG A 128 -46.93 -3.02 -4.66
N ARG A 129 -46.60 -3.62 -5.81
CA ARG A 129 -45.25 -4.14 -6.11
C ARG A 129 -44.23 -3.03 -6.36
N GLU A 130 -44.68 -1.89 -6.89
CA GLU A 130 -43.86 -0.70 -7.06
C GLU A 130 -43.61 0.02 -5.73
N ALA A 131 -44.64 0.15 -4.88
CA ALA A 131 -44.51 0.68 -3.52
C ALA A 131 -43.59 -0.19 -2.63
N GLU A 132 -43.59 -1.51 -2.81
CA GLU A 132 -42.69 -2.43 -2.10
C GLU A 132 -41.23 -2.29 -2.58
N LYS A 133 -41.00 -2.10 -3.89
CA LYS A 133 -39.67 -1.76 -4.43
C LYS A 133 -39.16 -0.40 -3.94
N GLU A 134 -40.05 0.59 -3.81
CA GLU A 134 -39.70 1.91 -3.30
C GLU A 134 -39.37 1.87 -1.80
N ARG A 135 -40.11 1.07 -1.02
CA ARG A 135 -39.82 0.81 0.41
C ARG A 135 -38.47 0.10 0.58
N ALA A 136 -38.15 -0.89 -0.25
CA ALA A 136 -36.86 -1.58 -0.26
C ALA A 136 -35.69 -0.65 -0.66
N ARG A 137 -35.92 0.30 -1.57
CA ARG A 137 -34.94 1.35 -1.89
C ARG A 137 -34.73 2.32 -0.73
N ARG A 138 -35.81 2.75 -0.08
CA ARG A 138 -35.76 3.63 1.10
C ARG A 138 -35.05 2.95 2.28
N ASP A 139 -35.28 1.66 2.51
CA ASP A 139 -34.58 0.87 3.54
C ASP A 139 -33.09 0.68 3.24
N ARG A 140 -32.70 0.48 1.97
CA ARG A 140 -31.27 0.47 1.56
C ARG A 140 -30.62 1.83 1.81
N GLN A 141 -31.31 2.92 1.48
CA GLN A 141 -30.79 4.26 1.66
C GLN A 141 -30.71 4.66 3.15
N TYR A 142 -31.64 4.15 3.98
CA TYR A 142 -31.61 4.34 5.44
C TYR A 142 -30.48 3.52 6.10
N HIS A 143 -30.21 2.30 5.63
CA HIS A 143 -29.04 1.52 6.06
C HIS A 143 -27.71 2.12 5.61
N GLN A 144 -27.67 2.74 4.42
CA GLN A 144 -26.49 3.42 3.88
C GLN A 144 -26.19 4.76 4.57
N ASN A 145 -27.21 5.47 5.08
CA ASN A 145 -27.00 6.66 5.91
C ASN A 145 -26.64 6.34 7.37
N ARG A 146 -27.01 5.17 7.89
CA ARG A 146 -26.55 4.69 9.22
C ARG A 146 -25.10 4.19 9.21
N SER A 147 -24.51 3.85 8.07
CA SER A 147 -23.11 3.43 8.01
C SER A 147 -22.11 4.57 8.22
N ASN A 148 -22.52 5.84 8.04
CA ASN A 148 -21.68 7.01 8.32
C ASN A 148 -21.55 7.30 9.83
N ALA A 149 -22.57 6.99 10.64
CA ALA A 149 -22.48 7.15 12.10
C ALA A 149 -21.60 6.08 12.77
N ASN A 150 -21.36 4.95 12.09
CA ASN A 150 -20.45 3.91 12.56
C ASN A 150 -18.99 4.16 12.16
N GLN A 151 -18.69 5.18 11.37
CA GLN A 151 -17.32 5.49 10.97
C GLN A 151 -16.48 5.94 12.19
N THR A 152 -17.09 6.70 13.11
CA THR A 152 -16.47 7.14 14.37
C THR A 152 -16.25 6.00 15.38
N ARG A 153 -17.04 4.91 15.31
CA ARG A 153 -16.88 3.72 16.16
C ARG A 153 -15.88 2.71 15.60
N ARG A 154 -15.63 2.73 14.29
CA ARG A 154 -14.73 1.82 13.55
C ARG A 154 -13.27 2.24 13.61
N GLU A 155 -12.99 3.52 13.81
CA GLU A 155 -11.65 4.01 14.17
C GLU A 155 -11.16 3.36 15.49
N ALA A 156 -12.05 3.15 16.46
CA ALA A 156 -11.66 2.71 17.81
C ALA A 156 -11.03 1.30 17.91
N ALA A 157 -11.35 0.37 16.99
CA ALA A 157 -10.74 -0.96 17.00
C ALA A 157 -9.36 -0.99 16.29
N VAL A 158 -9.14 -0.09 15.34
CA VAL A 158 -7.88 0.08 14.59
C VAL A 158 -6.79 0.74 15.45
N PHE A 159 -7.19 1.45 16.52
CA PHE A 159 -6.28 2.18 17.42
C PHE A 159 -6.12 1.55 18.81
N LYS A 160 -6.27 0.22 18.95
CA LYS A 160 -5.83 -0.43 20.21
C LYS A 160 -4.32 -0.27 20.33
N SER A 161 -3.89 0.37 21.42
CA SER A 161 -2.48 0.53 21.76
C SER A 161 -1.79 -0.84 21.77
N SER A 162 -0.59 -0.91 21.19
CA SER A 162 0.22 -2.13 21.20
C SER A 162 0.66 -2.52 22.61
N VAL A 163 0.65 -1.55 23.53
CA VAL A 163 1.02 -1.69 24.94
C VAL A 163 0.01 -0.98 25.84
N ASP A 164 -0.17 -1.52 27.04
CA ASP A 164 -0.93 -0.87 28.10
C ASP A 164 -0.17 0.35 28.62
N ILE A 165 -0.65 1.54 28.28
CA ILE A 165 -0.08 2.82 28.69
C ILE A 165 -0.30 2.98 30.19
N GLN A 166 0.78 3.05 30.95
CA GLN A 166 0.71 3.19 32.40
C GLN A 166 0.66 4.67 32.82
N PRO A 167 -0.04 5.03 33.92
CA PRO A 167 -0.14 6.40 34.39
C PRO A 167 1.20 7.08 34.73
N GLU A 168 2.23 6.31 35.07
CA GLU A 168 3.58 6.78 35.40
C GLU A 168 4.43 7.12 34.17
N TRP A 169 3.95 6.87 32.95
CA TRP A 169 4.69 7.19 31.74
C TRP A 169 4.64 8.69 31.43
N ASN A 170 5.81 9.31 31.36
CA ASN A 170 5.94 10.71 31.00
C ASN A 170 6.07 10.86 29.48
N MET A 171 5.15 11.61 28.87
CA MET A 171 5.25 11.96 27.45
C MET A 171 6.40 12.96 27.25
N LEU A 172 7.43 12.55 26.52
CA LEU A 172 8.59 13.39 26.23
C LEU A 172 8.38 14.26 24.98
N ASP A 173 7.90 13.66 23.89
CA ASP A 173 7.63 14.36 22.64
C ASP A 173 6.46 13.72 21.88
N GLN A 174 5.84 14.48 20.99
CA GLN A 174 4.73 14.05 20.13
C GLN A 174 4.97 14.53 18.69
N ILE A 175 5.30 13.57 17.80
CA ILE A 175 5.66 13.88 16.42
C ILE A 175 4.52 13.47 15.48
N PRO A 176 3.82 14.42 14.82
CA PRO A 176 2.82 14.08 13.81
C PRO A 176 3.48 13.55 12.53
N PHE A 177 2.83 12.62 11.83
CA PHE A 177 3.38 12.04 10.59
C PHE A 177 3.68 13.07 9.49
N SER A 178 3.00 14.21 9.49
CA SER A 178 3.30 15.32 8.57
C SER A 178 4.71 15.90 8.75
N ALA A 179 5.29 15.79 9.95
CA ALA A 179 6.68 16.18 10.21
C ALA A 179 7.65 15.25 9.48
N PHE A 180 7.36 13.94 9.45
CA PHE A 180 8.20 12.95 8.77
C PHE A 180 8.24 13.13 7.25
N SER A 181 7.20 13.66 6.63
CA SER A 181 7.16 13.83 5.16
C SER A 181 8.22 14.80 4.61
N LYS A 182 8.74 15.71 5.44
CA LYS A 182 9.73 16.71 5.02
C LYS A 182 11.17 16.34 5.37
N LEU A 183 11.37 15.27 6.14
CA LEU A 183 12.71 14.86 6.54
C LEU A 183 13.45 14.26 5.35
N SER A 184 14.75 14.54 5.27
CA SER A 184 15.63 14.00 4.25
C SER A 184 17.03 13.92 4.80
N PHE A 185 17.67 12.76 4.68
CA PHE A 185 19.05 12.54 5.03
C PHE A 185 19.64 11.50 4.09
N SER A 186 20.88 11.67 3.65
CA SER A 186 21.56 10.69 2.80
C SER A 186 22.72 10.08 3.57
N VAL A 187 22.74 8.76 3.66
CA VAL A 187 23.89 8.01 4.14
C VAL A 187 24.87 7.77 2.98
N PRO A 188 26.19 7.69 3.24
CA PRO A 188 27.16 7.23 2.25
C PRO A 188 26.86 5.79 1.79
N GLU A 189 27.03 5.52 0.50
CA GLU A 189 26.89 4.19 -0.10
C GLU A 189 28.21 3.74 -0.77
N PRO A 190 28.57 2.44 -0.73
CA PRO A 190 27.92 1.37 0.02
C PRO A 190 28.18 1.47 1.53
N PRO A 191 27.30 0.93 2.39
CA PRO A 191 27.62 0.79 3.80
C PRO A 191 28.76 -0.21 4.00
N GLU A 192 29.37 -0.14 5.18
CA GLU A 192 30.46 -1.02 5.56
C GLU A 192 29.90 -2.32 6.17
N ASP A 193 30.31 -3.47 5.60
CA ASP A 193 29.94 -4.79 6.11
C ASP A 193 30.97 -5.20 7.19
N LEU A 194 30.53 -5.32 8.44
CA LEU A 194 31.40 -5.67 9.58
C LEU A 194 31.54 -7.18 9.76
N HIS A 195 30.40 -7.88 9.79
CA HIS A 195 30.35 -9.33 9.96
C HIS A 195 29.25 -9.95 9.10
N LEU A 196 29.50 -11.18 8.65
CA LEU A 196 28.55 -11.99 7.91
C LEU A 196 28.50 -13.39 8.52
N CYS A 197 27.34 -13.75 9.05
CA CYS A 197 27.14 -14.97 9.81
C CYS A 197 26.03 -15.84 9.20
N GLY A 198 26.09 -17.15 9.37
CA GLY A 198 25.03 -18.09 8.98
C GLY A 198 25.31 -18.84 7.68
N ALA A 199 24.24 -19.32 7.04
CA ALA A 199 24.34 -20.10 5.82
C ALA A 199 23.11 -19.91 4.92
N LEU A 200 23.32 -19.91 3.61
CA LEU A 200 22.27 -19.78 2.60
C LEU A 200 22.15 -21.03 1.74
N GLU A 201 20.92 -21.48 1.55
CA GLU A 201 20.56 -22.43 0.50
C GLU A 201 20.28 -21.68 -0.81
N PHE A 202 20.56 -22.33 -1.94
CA PHE A 202 20.34 -21.73 -3.26
C PHE A 202 18.85 -21.65 -3.59
N TYR A 203 18.46 -20.57 -4.27
CA TYR A 203 17.10 -20.38 -4.75
C TYR A 203 16.79 -21.30 -5.93
N ASP A 204 15.68 -22.02 -5.87
CA ASP A 204 15.19 -22.80 -6.99
C ASP A 204 14.49 -21.89 -8.02
N ARG A 205 15.23 -21.58 -9.08
CA ARG A 205 14.72 -20.80 -10.22
C ARG A 205 13.50 -21.44 -10.90
N SER A 206 13.19 -22.71 -10.66
CA SER A 206 11.97 -23.33 -11.17
C SER A 206 10.69 -22.69 -10.64
N TYR A 207 10.75 -21.96 -9.51
CA TYR A 207 9.63 -21.18 -9.00
C TYR A 207 9.44 -19.84 -9.71
N ASP A 208 10.45 -19.32 -10.40
CA ASP A 208 10.32 -18.05 -11.10
C ASP A 208 9.29 -18.15 -12.22
N ARG A 209 8.43 -17.13 -12.31
CA ARG A 209 7.39 -17.04 -13.34
C ARG A 209 7.96 -17.22 -14.76
N SER A 210 9.20 -16.78 -15.02
CA SER A 210 9.86 -16.90 -16.33
C SER A 210 10.04 -18.33 -16.81
N TYR A 211 9.95 -19.33 -15.93
CA TYR A 211 10.05 -20.74 -16.28
C TYR A 211 8.68 -21.41 -16.49
N ASP A 212 7.57 -20.66 -16.37
CA ASP A 212 6.16 -21.13 -16.52
C ASP A 212 5.76 -22.35 -15.65
N ARG A 213 6.63 -22.79 -14.73
CA ARG A 213 6.40 -23.98 -13.89
C ARG A 213 5.50 -23.72 -12.69
N VAL A 214 5.37 -22.47 -12.25
CA VAL A 214 4.43 -22.05 -11.20
C VAL A 214 3.58 -20.92 -11.78
N ALA A 215 2.31 -21.25 -12.01
CA ALA A 215 1.31 -20.35 -12.58
C ALA A 215 -0.06 -20.67 -11.98
N PRO A 216 -1.07 -19.79 -12.09
CA PRO A 216 -2.40 -20.07 -11.56
C PRO A 216 -3.04 -21.36 -12.08
N LYS A 217 -2.70 -21.79 -13.30
CA LYS A 217 -3.16 -23.06 -13.89
C LYS A 217 -2.33 -24.28 -13.45
N ASN A 218 -1.13 -24.06 -12.95
CA ASN A 218 -0.20 -25.07 -12.46
C ASN A 218 0.32 -24.63 -11.08
N GLU A 219 -0.61 -24.51 -10.14
CA GLU A 219 -0.34 -24.05 -8.78
C GLU A 219 0.43 -25.12 -8.00
N ARG A 220 1.35 -24.70 -7.13
CA ARG A 220 2.07 -25.63 -6.24
C ARG A 220 1.53 -25.53 -4.83
N ARG A 221 1.27 -26.67 -4.18
CA ARG A 221 0.85 -26.69 -2.78
C ARG A 221 1.97 -26.14 -1.87
N LEU A 222 1.60 -25.28 -0.93
CA LEU A 222 2.53 -24.82 0.10
C LEU A 222 2.80 -25.97 1.08
N GLU A 223 4.07 -26.33 1.23
CA GLU A 223 4.56 -27.35 2.14
C GLU A 223 4.73 -26.78 3.56
N ARG A 224 4.77 -27.65 4.57
CA ARG A 224 4.93 -27.23 5.97
C ARG A 224 6.31 -27.64 6.49
N PHE A 225 7.05 -26.67 7.01
CA PHE A 225 8.40 -26.87 7.55
C PHE A 225 8.37 -26.73 9.07
N LYS A 226 8.28 -27.86 9.78
CA LYS A 226 8.24 -27.88 11.26
C LYS A 226 9.62 -27.91 11.91
N ASN A 227 10.64 -28.41 11.19
CA ASN A 227 11.97 -28.67 11.74
C ASN A 227 12.96 -27.52 11.47
N ARG A 228 12.52 -26.41 10.87
CA ARG A 228 13.39 -25.26 10.56
C ARG A 228 13.12 -24.16 11.57
N ASN A 229 14.12 -23.88 12.41
CA ASN A 229 13.98 -22.86 13.44
C ASN A 229 14.24 -21.45 12.88
N PHE A 230 13.34 -20.53 13.22
CA PHE A 230 13.40 -19.11 12.86
C PHE A 230 13.63 -18.29 14.13
N PHE A 231 14.74 -17.56 14.16
CA PHE A 231 15.14 -16.78 15.32
C PHE A 231 14.65 -15.34 15.17
N LYS A 232 13.87 -14.85 16.15
CA LYS A 232 13.40 -13.45 16.19
C LYS A 232 14.05 -12.70 17.34
N VAL A 233 15.38 -12.79 17.46
CA VAL A 233 16.16 -12.22 18.56
C VAL A 233 16.21 -10.69 18.45
N THR A 234 15.94 -9.99 19.55
CA THR A 234 16.04 -8.52 19.64
C THR A 234 17.49 -8.04 19.66
N THR A 235 17.72 -6.73 19.67
CA THR A 235 19.04 -6.12 19.57
C THR A 235 19.93 -6.38 20.78
N THR A 236 19.43 -6.26 22.01
CA THR A 236 20.24 -6.48 23.23
C THR A 236 20.56 -7.95 23.49
N ASP A 237 19.69 -8.86 23.04
CA ASP A 237 19.92 -10.31 23.16
C ASP A 237 20.89 -10.86 22.10
N ASP A 238 21.24 -10.07 21.09
CA ASP A 238 22.16 -10.47 20.03
C ASP A 238 23.62 -10.46 20.53
N PRO A 239 24.32 -11.62 20.52
CA PRO A 239 25.70 -11.69 21.01
C PRO A 239 26.70 -10.95 20.11
N VAL A 240 26.44 -10.85 18.81
CA VAL A 240 27.31 -10.14 17.87
C VAL A 240 27.15 -8.64 18.04
N ILE A 241 25.92 -8.14 18.21
CA ILE A 241 25.69 -6.72 18.52
C ILE A 241 26.33 -6.35 19.86
N ARG A 242 26.22 -7.20 20.89
CA ARG A 242 26.90 -6.98 22.18
C ARG A 242 28.42 -6.88 22.04
N ARG A 243 29.03 -7.75 21.22
CA ARG A 243 30.47 -7.67 20.89
C ARG A 243 30.82 -6.36 20.18
N LEU A 244 30.09 -6.00 19.13
CA LEU A 244 30.29 -4.74 18.38
C LEU A 244 30.10 -3.49 19.26
N ALA A 245 29.16 -3.55 20.20
CA ALA A 245 28.97 -2.50 21.18
C ALA A 245 30.16 -2.41 22.14
N ASN A 246 30.70 -3.53 22.63
CA ASN A 246 31.88 -3.52 23.51
C ASN A 246 33.15 -3.01 22.82
N GLU A 247 33.26 -3.19 21.50
CA GLU A 247 34.37 -2.70 20.67
C GLU A 247 34.20 -1.23 20.23
N ASP A 248 33.17 -0.53 20.70
CA ASP A 248 32.87 0.87 20.35
C ASP A 248 32.75 1.13 18.84
N GLN A 249 32.26 0.14 18.08
CA GLN A 249 32.13 0.25 16.62
C GLN A 249 31.02 1.20 16.15
N ALA A 250 30.08 1.52 17.04
CA ALA A 250 28.95 2.41 16.80
C ALA A 250 28.34 2.95 18.10
N THR A 251 27.50 3.98 17.95
CA THR A 251 26.72 4.58 19.05
C THR A 251 25.25 4.16 19.01
N VAL A 252 24.76 3.69 17.86
CA VAL A 252 23.37 3.25 17.71
C VAL A 252 23.33 1.81 17.21
N PHE A 253 22.52 0.97 17.85
CA PHE A 253 22.37 -0.45 17.52
C PHE A 253 20.89 -0.81 17.33
N ALA A 254 20.58 -1.55 16.27
CA ALA A 254 19.23 -1.99 15.95
C ALA A 254 19.21 -3.30 15.12
N THR A 255 18.02 -3.82 14.83
CA THR A 255 17.79 -4.81 13.78
C THR A 255 17.07 -4.18 12.59
N ASP A 256 17.15 -4.81 11.41
CA ASP A 256 16.44 -4.37 10.20
C ASP A 256 14.91 -4.33 10.36
N ALA A 257 14.32 -5.24 11.13
CA ALA A 257 12.88 -5.24 11.46
C ALA A 257 12.47 -3.97 12.24
N ILE A 258 13.30 -3.56 13.19
CA ILE A 258 13.09 -2.35 14.01
C ILE A 258 13.32 -1.10 13.15
N LEU A 259 14.43 -1.05 12.40
CA LEU A 259 14.74 0.09 11.53
C LEU A 259 13.72 0.26 10.41
N SER A 260 13.31 -0.81 9.74
CA SER A 260 12.29 -0.73 8.68
C SER A 260 10.96 -0.23 9.22
N THR A 261 10.61 -0.55 10.47
CA THR A 261 9.43 -0.01 11.15
C THR A 261 9.54 1.50 11.36
N LEU A 262 10.69 2.00 11.82
CA LEU A 262 10.93 3.44 11.96
C LEU A 262 10.92 4.16 10.60
N MET A 263 11.64 3.61 9.62
CA MET A 263 11.74 4.15 8.25
C MET A 263 10.38 4.23 7.54
N CYS A 264 9.49 3.29 7.82
CA CYS A 264 8.16 3.20 7.20
C CYS A 264 7.03 3.70 8.10
N ALA A 265 7.34 4.30 9.25
CA ALA A 265 6.36 4.74 10.25
C ALA A 265 5.17 5.54 9.67
N PRO A 266 5.35 6.47 8.70
CA PRO A 266 4.24 7.25 8.14
C PRO A 266 3.17 6.42 7.41
N ARG A 267 3.47 5.16 7.05
CA ARG A 267 2.53 4.26 6.37
C ARG A 267 1.77 3.35 7.35
N SER A 268 2.14 3.37 8.62
CA SER A 268 1.55 2.51 9.64
C SER A 268 0.16 3.00 10.01
N VAL A 269 -0.76 2.06 10.13
CA VAL A 269 -2.12 2.30 10.64
C VAL A 269 -2.30 1.60 11.99
N TYR A 270 -1.78 0.38 12.12
CA TYR A 270 -1.81 -0.32 13.39
C TYR A 270 -0.74 0.23 14.35
N SER A 271 -1.07 0.20 15.65
CA SER A 271 -0.17 0.61 16.72
C SER A 271 0.99 -0.38 16.86
N TRP A 272 2.18 0.15 17.10
CA TRP A 272 3.38 -0.60 17.43
C TRP A 272 4.23 0.21 18.41
N ASP A 273 5.11 -0.48 19.13
CA ASP A 273 6.05 0.13 20.07
C ASP A 273 7.45 -0.47 19.90
N ILE A 274 8.45 0.38 20.18
CA ILE A 274 9.88 0.07 20.18
C ILE A 274 10.42 0.57 21.51
N VAL A 275 11.21 -0.25 22.19
CA VAL A 275 11.89 0.10 23.44
C VAL A 275 13.25 0.69 23.08
N VAL A 276 13.56 1.89 23.57
CA VAL A 276 14.88 2.50 23.38
C VAL A 276 15.61 2.49 24.72
N GLN A 277 16.75 1.81 24.78
CA GLN A 277 17.61 1.78 25.95
C GLN A 277 18.85 2.63 25.70
N ARG A 278 19.07 3.64 26.56
CA ARG A 278 20.27 4.48 26.54
C ARG A 278 21.20 4.05 27.66
N VAL A 279 22.41 3.59 27.31
CA VAL A 279 23.46 3.21 28.26
C VAL A 279 24.73 4.01 27.93
N GLY A 280 25.03 5.01 28.75
CA GLY A 280 26.10 5.97 28.45
C GLY A 280 25.80 6.73 27.15
N ASN A 281 26.73 6.65 26.19
CA ASN A 281 26.59 7.26 24.85
C ASN A 281 26.07 6.29 23.78
N LYS A 282 25.51 5.13 24.18
CA LYS A 282 25.01 4.11 23.26
C LYS A 282 23.49 4.00 23.36
N LEU A 283 22.84 3.90 22.20
CA LEU A 283 21.42 3.63 22.05
C LEU A 283 21.21 2.23 21.49
N PHE A 284 20.34 1.47 22.14
CA PHE A 284 19.86 0.17 21.68
C PHE A 284 18.36 0.29 21.41
N PHE A 285 17.96 0.02 20.17
CA PHE A 285 16.55 -0.06 19.81
C PHE A 285 16.11 -1.53 19.86
N ASP A 286 15.22 -1.85 20.79
CA ASP A 286 14.71 -3.19 21.05
C ASP A 286 13.21 -3.31 20.77
N LYS A 287 12.75 -4.53 20.59
CA LYS A 287 11.32 -4.88 20.60
C LYS A 287 10.99 -5.69 21.86
N ARG A 288 9.75 -5.59 22.32
CA ARG A 288 9.24 -6.44 23.42
C ARG A 288 9.02 -7.89 22.95
N ASP A 289 9.11 -8.82 23.88
CA ASP A 289 8.70 -10.20 23.65
C ASP A 289 7.22 -10.27 23.29
N GLY A 290 6.90 -10.98 22.20
CA GLY A 290 5.53 -11.07 21.69
C GLY A 290 4.99 -9.76 21.09
N SER A 291 5.87 -8.80 20.77
CA SER A 291 5.47 -7.56 20.09
C SER A 291 4.74 -7.83 18.78
N GLN A 292 3.82 -6.92 18.42
CA GLN A 292 3.13 -6.94 17.13
C GLN A 292 4.08 -6.88 15.93
N LEU A 293 5.32 -6.40 16.14
CA LEU A 293 6.37 -6.36 15.12
C LEU A 293 6.77 -7.73 14.59
N ASP A 294 6.54 -8.80 15.35
CA ASP A 294 6.82 -10.17 14.93
C ASP A 294 5.77 -10.76 13.99
N PHE A 295 4.62 -10.09 13.87
CA PHE A 295 3.52 -10.51 13.02
C PHE A 295 3.49 -9.69 11.73
N LEU A 296 3.01 -10.32 10.66
CA LEU A 296 2.85 -9.66 9.38
C LEU A 296 1.41 -9.17 9.25
N SER A 297 1.21 -7.86 9.18
CA SER A 297 -0.13 -7.30 9.02
C SER A 297 -0.76 -7.70 7.68
N VAL A 298 -2.08 -7.87 7.65
CA VAL A 298 -2.85 -8.21 6.45
C VAL A 298 -3.96 -7.18 6.32
N HIS A 299 -4.08 -6.56 5.14
CA HIS A 299 -5.10 -5.55 4.86
C HIS A 299 -5.07 -4.31 5.78
N GLU A 300 -3.93 -4.02 6.40
CA GLU A 300 -3.73 -2.90 7.34
C GLU A 300 -4.16 -1.54 6.75
N THR A 301 -3.82 -1.29 5.49
CA THR A 301 -4.08 -0.01 4.81
C THR A 301 -5.30 -0.08 3.90
N SER A 302 -6.09 -1.16 4.00
CA SER A 302 -7.32 -1.29 3.24
C SER A 302 -8.42 -0.37 3.77
N GLN A 303 -9.34 0.01 2.89
CA GLN A 303 -10.57 0.72 3.28
C GLN A 303 -11.63 -0.25 3.80
N GLU A 304 -11.51 -1.54 3.49
CA GLU A 304 -12.44 -2.56 3.93
C GLU A 304 -12.00 -3.12 5.29
N PRO A 305 -12.80 -2.94 6.35
CA PRO A 305 -12.42 -3.38 7.68
C PRO A 305 -12.45 -4.91 7.78
N LEU A 306 -11.49 -5.46 8.51
CA LEU A 306 -11.48 -6.86 8.88
C LEU A 306 -12.47 -7.13 10.04
N PRO A 307 -12.98 -8.36 10.18
CA PRO A 307 -13.73 -8.79 11.35
C PRO A 307 -12.96 -8.57 12.66
N GLU A 308 -13.65 -8.12 13.71
CA GLU A 308 -13.05 -7.86 15.04
C GLU A 308 -13.12 -9.07 15.99
N ALA A 309 -13.95 -10.08 15.68
CA ALA A 309 -14.14 -11.23 16.53
C ALA A 309 -12.86 -12.07 16.58
N LYS A 310 -12.30 -12.29 17.79
CA LYS A 310 -11.03 -13.01 17.97
C LYS A 310 -11.04 -14.43 17.40
N ASP A 311 -12.18 -15.10 17.47
CA ASP A 311 -12.35 -16.48 16.99
C ASP A 311 -12.58 -16.55 15.47
N ASP A 312 -12.69 -15.40 14.79
CA ASP A 312 -12.80 -15.36 13.34
C ASP A 312 -11.43 -15.64 12.71
N ILE A 313 -11.41 -16.58 11.75
CA ILE A 313 -10.23 -16.94 10.95
C ILE A 313 -9.73 -15.78 10.10
N ASN A 314 -10.58 -14.78 9.88
CA ASN A 314 -10.29 -13.56 9.12
C ASN A 314 -10.08 -12.34 10.03
N SER A 315 -9.99 -12.52 11.34
CA SER A 315 -9.59 -11.43 12.23
C SER A 315 -8.15 -10.97 11.96
N ALA A 316 -7.83 -9.71 12.27
CA ALA A 316 -6.49 -9.15 12.02
C ALA A 316 -5.37 -9.98 12.69
N TYR A 317 -5.63 -10.51 13.89
CA TYR A 317 -4.69 -11.37 14.61
C TYR A 317 -4.53 -12.73 13.91
N SER A 318 -5.64 -13.43 13.63
CA SER A 318 -5.62 -14.74 12.96
C SER A 318 -4.93 -14.68 11.60
N LEU A 319 -5.24 -13.65 10.81
CA LEU A 319 -4.60 -13.42 9.51
C LEU A 319 -3.11 -13.08 9.65
N GLY A 320 -2.72 -12.35 10.71
CA GLY A 320 -1.32 -12.05 10.96
C GLY A 320 -0.48 -13.28 11.31
N VAL A 321 -1.04 -14.19 12.12
CA VAL A 321 -0.44 -15.50 12.44
C VAL A 321 -0.33 -16.36 11.18
N GLU A 322 -1.40 -16.44 10.38
CA GLU A 322 -1.40 -17.17 9.12
C GLU A 322 -0.38 -16.60 8.12
N ALA A 323 -0.30 -15.28 7.98
CA ALA A 323 0.65 -14.64 7.07
C ALA A 323 2.11 -14.90 7.46
N ALA A 324 2.41 -14.90 8.77
CA ALA A 324 3.73 -15.26 9.29
C ALA A 324 4.07 -16.73 8.97
N PHE A 325 3.12 -17.64 9.17
CA PHE A 325 3.27 -19.06 8.81
C PHE A 325 3.48 -19.26 7.31
N ILE A 326 2.73 -18.56 6.46
CA ILE A 326 2.89 -18.61 5.00
C ILE A 326 4.29 -18.14 4.61
N ASN A 327 4.77 -17.02 5.17
CA ASN A 327 6.09 -16.48 4.85
C ASN A 327 7.22 -17.42 5.24
N GLN A 328 7.16 -17.98 6.44
CA GLN A 328 8.14 -18.97 6.91
C GLN A 328 8.21 -20.17 5.97
N ASN A 329 7.07 -20.80 5.66
CA ASN A 329 7.03 -21.96 4.77
C ASN A 329 7.48 -21.62 3.35
N PHE A 330 7.00 -20.50 2.80
CA PHE A 330 7.37 -20.07 1.45
C PHE A 330 8.87 -19.86 1.33
N SER A 331 9.48 -19.15 2.29
CA SER A 331 10.91 -18.83 2.28
C SER A 331 11.81 -20.07 2.20
N GLN A 332 11.37 -21.21 2.76
CA GLN A 332 12.14 -22.46 2.74
C GLN A 332 11.75 -23.36 1.55
N GLN A 333 10.49 -23.30 1.10
CA GLN A 333 10.01 -24.15 0.01
C GLN A 333 10.63 -23.81 -1.35
N VAL A 334 10.94 -22.53 -1.58
CA VAL A 334 11.52 -22.05 -2.84
C VAL A 334 13.04 -22.26 -2.93
N LEU A 335 13.62 -23.03 -2.01
CA LEU A 335 15.05 -23.32 -1.94
C LEU A 335 15.35 -24.74 -2.44
N ILE A 336 16.59 -24.96 -2.87
CA ILE A 336 17.11 -26.28 -3.22
C ILE A 336 17.52 -26.99 -1.92
N ARG A 337 16.64 -27.86 -1.41
CA ARG A 337 16.77 -28.49 -0.08
C ARG A 337 17.97 -29.44 0.09
N GLU A 338 18.28 -30.21 -0.96
CA GLU A 338 19.35 -31.21 -0.96
C GLU A 338 20.58 -30.74 -1.77
N GLY A 339 20.74 -29.42 -1.88
CA GLY A 339 21.85 -28.80 -2.60
C GLY A 339 22.99 -28.36 -1.67
N ASP A 340 24.08 -27.92 -2.30
CA ASP A 340 25.16 -27.23 -1.60
C ASP A 340 24.65 -25.97 -0.90
N LYS A 341 25.30 -25.58 0.20
CA LYS A 341 24.98 -24.35 0.93
C LYS A 341 26.16 -23.40 0.86
N VAL A 342 25.87 -22.11 0.85
CA VAL A 342 26.89 -21.07 1.01
C VAL A 342 27.00 -20.75 2.49
N THR A 343 28.11 -21.16 3.11
CA THR A 343 28.46 -20.82 4.49
C THR A 343 29.33 -19.57 4.52
N PHE A 344 29.25 -18.81 5.61
CA PHE A 344 30.07 -17.61 5.82
C PHE A 344 31.07 -17.81 6.96
N ASP A 345 31.82 -16.75 7.27
CA ASP A 345 32.95 -16.76 8.19
C ASP A 345 32.55 -17.24 9.60
N GLU A 346 31.38 -16.82 10.06
CA GLU A 346 30.81 -17.26 11.33
C GLU A 346 29.52 -18.07 11.11
N PRO A 347 29.23 -19.09 11.95
CA PRO A 347 27.98 -19.83 11.91
C PRO A 347 26.80 -18.95 12.37
N ASN A 348 25.58 -19.51 12.36
CA ASN A 348 24.42 -18.80 12.90
C ASN A 348 24.65 -18.52 14.41
N PRO A 349 24.65 -17.24 14.85
CA PRO A 349 24.99 -16.87 16.23
C PRO A 349 23.90 -17.21 17.26
N PHE A 350 22.72 -17.66 16.82
CA PHE A 350 21.57 -17.94 17.69
C PHE A 350 21.27 -19.43 17.83
N ALA A 351 21.88 -20.27 17.00
CA ALA A 351 21.58 -21.69 16.93
C ALA A 351 22.55 -22.50 17.78
N ASN A 352 22.05 -23.54 18.44
CA ASN A 352 22.91 -24.50 19.12
C ASN A 352 23.51 -25.50 18.13
N GLU A 353 24.62 -26.14 18.51
CA GLU A 353 25.22 -27.21 17.70
C GLU A 353 24.20 -28.35 17.46
N GLY A 354 24.02 -28.72 16.19
CA GLY A 354 23.10 -29.78 15.77
C GLY A 354 21.65 -29.33 15.51
N GLU A 355 21.32 -28.06 15.69
CA GLU A 355 19.99 -27.52 15.42
C GLU A 355 19.75 -27.28 13.91
N GLU A 356 18.64 -27.79 13.36
CA GLU A 356 18.26 -27.52 11.97
C GLU A 356 17.66 -26.11 11.84
N VAL A 357 18.47 -25.19 11.32
CA VAL A 357 18.07 -23.78 11.14
C VAL A 357 17.48 -23.52 9.78
N ALA A 358 16.59 -22.53 9.71
CA ALA A 358 16.15 -21.95 8.43
C ALA A 358 17.35 -21.38 7.65
N SER A 359 17.26 -21.38 6.32
CA SER A 359 18.24 -20.69 5.47
C SER A 359 18.15 -19.19 5.69
N VAL A 360 19.17 -18.63 6.35
CA VAL A 360 19.30 -17.19 6.63
C VAL A 360 20.76 -16.87 6.89
N ALA A 361 21.19 -15.71 6.42
CA ALA A 361 22.45 -15.11 6.79
C ALA A 361 22.24 -13.70 7.35
N TYR A 362 22.96 -13.43 8.42
CA TYR A 362 22.91 -12.17 9.15
C TYR A 362 24.11 -11.31 8.73
N ARG A 363 23.82 -10.12 8.22
CA ARG A 363 24.83 -9.11 7.85
C ARG A 363 24.80 -8.00 8.87
N TYR A 364 25.91 -7.75 9.54
CA TYR A 364 26.05 -6.63 10.45
C TYR A 364 26.69 -5.49 9.68
N ARG A 365 25.94 -4.43 9.44
CA ARG A 365 26.35 -3.33 8.57
C ARG A 365 26.38 -2.03 9.33
N ARG A 366 27.31 -1.15 8.96
CA ARG A 366 27.53 0.16 9.58
C ARG A 366 27.23 1.30 8.60
N TRP A 367 26.49 2.29 9.10
CA TRP A 367 26.17 3.54 8.41
C TRP A 367 26.65 4.73 9.23
N LYS A 368 27.31 5.70 8.57
CA LYS A 368 27.66 6.98 9.18
C LYS A 368 26.43 7.90 9.19
N LEU A 369 26.00 8.32 10.38
CA LEU A 369 24.87 9.23 10.59
C LEU A 369 25.32 10.67 10.85
N ASP A 370 26.48 10.84 11.48
CA ASP A 370 27.11 12.13 11.77
C ASP A 370 28.63 11.93 11.88
N ASP A 371 29.41 12.98 12.16
CA ASP A 371 30.87 12.85 12.24
C ASP A 371 31.35 11.83 13.27
N ASP A 372 30.74 11.82 14.45
CA ASP A 372 31.04 10.90 15.55
C ASP A 372 29.88 9.92 15.85
N MET A 373 28.93 9.77 14.92
CA MET A 373 27.74 8.93 15.11
C MET A 373 27.62 7.87 14.02
N TYR A 374 27.71 6.62 14.44
CA TYR A 374 27.52 5.46 13.57
C TYR A 374 26.35 4.62 14.05
N LEU A 375 25.61 4.09 13.09
CA LEU A 375 24.54 3.14 13.31
C LEU A 375 24.98 1.78 12.79
N VAL A 376 24.85 0.76 13.64
CA VAL A 376 25.01 -0.64 13.27
C VAL A 376 23.65 -1.33 13.31
N ALA A 377 23.35 -2.09 12.26
CA ALA A 377 22.15 -2.92 12.21
C ALA A 377 22.48 -4.35 11.77
N ARG A 378 21.80 -5.32 12.39
CA ARG A 378 21.69 -6.67 11.84
C ARG A 378 20.65 -6.68 10.73
N CYS A 379 21.05 -7.11 9.54
CA CYS A 379 20.19 -7.28 8.38
C CYS A 379 20.16 -8.74 7.94
N GLU A 380 19.06 -9.15 7.30
CA GLU A 380 18.85 -10.54 6.91
C GLU A 380 18.78 -10.72 5.38
N VAL A 381 19.45 -11.76 4.89
CA VAL A 381 19.24 -12.31 3.53
C VAL A 381 18.85 -13.78 3.65
N GLN A 382 17.90 -14.23 2.85
CA GLN A 382 17.32 -15.58 3.00
C GLN A 382 17.83 -16.60 1.98
N SER A 383 18.35 -16.15 0.83
CA SER A 383 18.87 -17.06 -0.20
C SER A 383 19.90 -16.39 -1.12
N VAL A 384 20.52 -17.20 -1.96
CA VAL A 384 21.46 -16.81 -2.99
C VAL A 384 21.08 -17.47 -4.31
N VAL A 385 21.29 -16.74 -5.41
CA VAL A 385 21.29 -17.32 -6.76
C VAL A 385 22.67 -17.09 -7.37
N GLU A 386 23.17 -18.10 -8.06
CA GLU A 386 24.43 -18.00 -8.80
C GLU A 386 24.15 -18.14 -10.30
N VAL A 387 24.54 -17.11 -11.05
CA VAL A 387 24.43 -17.08 -12.51
C VAL A 387 25.79 -16.65 -13.05
N ASN A 388 26.36 -17.41 -13.98
CA ASN A 388 27.67 -17.12 -14.58
C ASN A 388 28.78 -16.89 -13.53
N LYS A 389 28.78 -17.67 -12.44
CA LYS A 389 29.70 -17.55 -11.28
C LYS A 389 29.57 -16.24 -10.49
N GLN A 390 28.57 -15.41 -10.78
CA GLN A 390 28.23 -14.24 -9.98
C GLN A 390 27.11 -14.60 -9.03
N ARG A 391 27.34 -14.37 -7.74
CA ARG A 391 26.36 -14.57 -6.68
C ARG A 391 25.52 -13.32 -6.51
N SER A 392 24.22 -13.51 -6.38
CA SER A 392 23.26 -12.47 -6.06
C SER A 392 22.44 -12.87 -4.84
N PHE A 393 22.41 -12.00 -3.84
CA PHE A 393 21.68 -12.22 -2.59
C PHE A 393 20.21 -11.86 -2.76
N LEU A 394 19.36 -12.67 -2.15
CA LEU A 394 17.92 -12.61 -2.31
C LEU A 394 17.22 -12.40 -0.97
N THR A 395 16.20 -11.55 -0.99
CA THR A 395 15.16 -11.58 0.03
C THR A 395 13.90 -12.30 -0.48
N LEU A 396 13.24 -13.07 0.38
CA LEU A 396 12.11 -13.94 0.03
C LEU A 396 10.91 -13.62 0.92
N ASN A 397 9.85 -13.05 0.34
CA ASN A 397 8.61 -12.72 1.05
C ASN A 397 7.39 -13.24 0.30
N ALA A 398 6.29 -13.48 1.01
CA ALA A 398 5.03 -13.99 0.46
C ALA A 398 3.86 -13.06 0.77
N LEU A 399 3.21 -12.58 -0.28
CA LEU A 399 1.88 -11.98 -0.22
C LEU A 399 0.84 -13.10 -0.09
N ASN A 400 -0.22 -12.83 0.66
CA ASN A 400 -1.26 -13.81 0.99
C ASN A 400 -2.67 -13.31 0.64
N GLU A 401 -3.40 -14.07 -0.18
CA GLU A 401 -4.83 -13.89 -0.46
C GLU A 401 -5.65 -14.87 0.41
N PHE A 402 -6.46 -14.33 1.31
CA PHE A 402 -7.30 -15.13 2.21
C PHE A 402 -8.73 -15.30 1.69
N ASP A 403 -9.35 -14.24 1.16
CA ASP A 403 -10.64 -14.29 0.48
C ASP A 403 -10.66 -13.23 -0.65
N PRO A 404 -10.81 -13.64 -1.92
CA PRO A 404 -10.88 -12.73 -3.07
C PRO A 404 -11.97 -11.65 -2.98
N LYS A 405 -12.98 -11.84 -2.13
CA LYS A 405 -14.06 -10.87 -1.94
C LYS A 405 -13.59 -9.56 -1.30
N TYR A 406 -12.59 -9.63 -0.42
CA TYR A 406 -12.05 -8.45 0.26
C TYR A 406 -11.13 -7.61 -0.64
N SER A 407 -10.45 -8.24 -1.60
CA SER A 407 -9.65 -7.53 -2.59
C SER A 407 -10.49 -7.08 -3.79
N GLY A 408 -11.63 -7.73 -4.03
CA GLY A 408 -12.42 -7.60 -5.25
C GLY A 408 -11.74 -8.17 -6.49
N LEU A 409 -10.61 -8.86 -6.32
CA LEU A 409 -9.77 -9.38 -7.40
C LEU A 409 -9.28 -10.78 -7.06
N ASP A 410 -9.82 -11.78 -7.77
CA ASP A 410 -9.40 -13.18 -7.68
C ASP A 410 -8.05 -13.39 -8.38
N TRP A 411 -7.01 -13.66 -7.58
CA TRP A 411 -5.64 -13.86 -8.07
C TRP A 411 -5.55 -15.00 -9.08
N ARG A 412 -6.31 -16.08 -8.92
CA ARG A 412 -6.27 -17.23 -9.85
C ARG A 412 -6.69 -16.84 -11.26
N ARG A 413 -7.57 -15.86 -11.40
CA ARG A 413 -8.06 -15.35 -12.69
C ARG A 413 -7.20 -14.20 -13.23
N LYS A 414 -6.64 -13.39 -12.32
CA LYS A 414 -6.07 -12.08 -12.67
C LYS A 414 -4.55 -12.03 -12.73
N LEU A 415 -3.84 -12.96 -12.09
CA LEU A 415 -2.38 -12.95 -12.11
C LEU A 415 -1.77 -13.16 -13.52
N GLU A 416 -2.42 -13.93 -14.40
CA GLU A 416 -1.94 -14.12 -15.78
C GLU A 416 -2.17 -12.87 -16.66
N THR A 417 -3.34 -12.24 -16.55
CA THR A 417 -3.77 -11.19 -17.50
C THR A 417 -3.61 -9.77 -16.97
N GLN A 418 -3.66 -9.58 -15.65
CA GLN A 418 -3.76 -8.28 -14.98
C GLN A 418 -2.85 -8.21 -13.75
N ARG A 419 -1.63 -8.74 -13.84
CA ARG A 419 -0.65 -8.75 -12.74
C ARG A 419 -0.41 -7.37 -12.13
N GLY A 420 -0.32 -6.33 -12.96
CA GLY A 420 -0.14 -4.96 -12.50
C GLY A 420 -1.30 -4.48 -11.62
N ALA A 421 -2.53 -4.88 -11.94
CA ALA A 421 -3.71 -4.57 -11.14
C ALA A 421 -3.68 -5.30 -9.79
N VAL A 422 -3.31 -6.60 -9.79
CA VAL A 422 -3.14 -7.37 -8.55
C VAL A 422 -2.11 -6.71 -7.62
N LEU A 423 -0.94 -6.37 -8.16
CA LEU A 423 0.09 -5.68 -7.39
C LEU A 423 -0.38 -4.30 -6.89
N ALA A 424 -1.08 -3.52 -7.71
CA ALA A 424 -1.60 -2.22 -7.29
C ALA A 424 -2.62 -2.34 -6.14
N THR A 425 -3.47 -3.36 -6.16
CA THR A 425 -4.40 -3.64 -5.06
C THR A 425 -3.66 -4.06 -3.79
N GLU A 426 -2.62 -4.89 -3.91
CA GLU A 426 -1.77 -5.25 -2.77
C GLU A 426 -1.01 -4.05 -2.21
N LEU A 427 -0.52 -3.16 -3.07
CA LEU A 427 0.11 -1.91 -2.64
C LEU A 427 -0.85 -0.97 -1.91
N LYS A 428 -2.14 -0.98 -2.29
CA LYS A 428 -3.18 -0.22 -1.59
C LYS A 428 -3.50 -0.85 -0.22
N ASN A 429 -3.68 -2.17 -0.16
CA ASN A 429 -4.18 -2.85 1.04
C ASN A 429 -3.08 -3.19 2.06
N ASN A 430 -1.84 -3.34 1.61
CA ASN A 430 -0.69 -3.80 2.41
C ASN A 430 0.50 -2.83 2.29
N ALA A 431 0.25 -1.53 2.20
CA ALA A 431 1.27 -0.53 1.87
C ALA A 431 2.44 -0.50 2.86
N ASN A 432 2.15 -0.61 4.16
CA ASN A 432 3.16 -0.63 5.23
C ASN A 432 4.01 -1.91 5.18
N LYS A 433 3.37 -3.08 5.06
CA LYS A 433 4.05 -4.38 4.94
C LYS A 433 5.05 -4.41 3.78
N LEU A 434 4.59 -4.00 2.58
CA LEU A 434 5.44 -3.96 1.38
C LEU A 434 6.57 -2.93 1.50
N ALA A 435 6.32 -1.78 2.13
CA ALA A 435 7.36 -0.81 2.41
C ALA A 435 8.44 -1.38 3.34
N LYS A 436 8.05 -2.01 4.46
CA LYS A 436 9.01 -2.62 5.41
C LYS A 436 9.88 -3.69 4.76
N TRP A 437 9.30 -4.60 3.97
CA TRP A 437 10.07 -5.62 3.24
C TRP A 437 11.06 -5.00 2.23
N THR A 438 10.64 -3.94 1.56
CA THR A 438 11.51 -3.22 0.63
C THR A 438 12.66 -2.53 1.36
N SER A 439 12.38 -1.90 2.51
CA SER A 439 13.40 -1.31 3.37
C SER A 439 14.38 -2.34 3.91
N GLN A 440 13.91 -3.51 4.36
CA GLN A 440 14.77 -4.61 4.81
C GLN A 440 15.68 -5.10 3.68
N ALA A 441 15.15 -5.27 2.47
CA ALA A 441 15.94 -5.67 1.31
C ALA A 441 17.02 -4.63 0.93
N LEU A 442 16.71 -3.33 1.06
CA LEU A 442 17.67 -2.24 0.85
C LEU A 442 18.76 -2.23 1.93
N LEU A 443 18.38 -2.34 3.21
CA LEU A 443 19.30 -2.39 4.34
C LEU A 443 20.26 -3.58 4.23
N ALA A 444 19.74 -4.77 3.90
CA ALA A 444 20.51 -5.99 3.69
C ALA A 444 21.44 -5.95 2.47
N GLY A 445 21.22 -5.00 1.55
CA GLY A 445 21.94 -4.95 0.27
C GLY A 445 21.63 -6.16 -0.60
N ALA A 446 20.37 -6.61 -0.59
CA ALA A 446 19.92 -7.69 -1.46
C ALA A 446 19.88 -7.21 -2.92
N ASP A 447 20.38 -8.05 -3.84
CA ASP A 447 20.36 -7.75 -5.26
C ASP A 447 18.93 -7.84 -5.83
N MET A 448 18.15 -8.78 -5.32
CA MET A 448 16.76 -9.01 -5.71
C MET A 448 15.89 -9.32 -4.49
N MET A 449 14.63 -8.89 -4.55
CA MET A 449 13.55 -9.31 -3.67
C MET A 449 12.55 -10.16 -4.45
N LYS A 450 12.22 -11.36 -3.96
CA LYS A 450 11.23 -12.26 -4.54
C LYS A 450 9.94 -12.16 -3.73
N LEU A 451 8.83 -11.93 -4.43
CA LEU A 451 7.48 -11.90 -3.88
C LEU A 451 6.69 -13.10 -4.41
N GLY A 452 6.34 -14.02 -3.51
CA GLY A 452 5.40 -15.11 -3.76
C GLY A 452 3.96 -14.64 -3.62
N TYR A 453 3.09 -15.07 -4.52
CA TYR A 453 1.65 -14.88 -4.44
C TYR A 453 1.02 -16.19 -3.97
N VAL A 454 0.67 -16.25 -2.69
CA VAL A 454 0.10 -17.43 -2.03
C VAL A 454 -1.37 -17.19 -1.74
N SER A 455 -2.24 -18.14 -2.09
CA SER A 455 -3.68 -18.05 -1.83
C SER A 455 -4.16 -19.26 -1.02
N ARG A 456 -5.16 -19.10 -0.17
CA ARG A 456 -5.87 -20.25 0.42
C ARG A 456 -6.45 -21.14 -0.68
N VAL A 457 -6.50 -22.45 -0.47
CA VAL A 457 -7.18 -23.38 -1.40
C VAL A 457 -8.68 -23.09 -1.43
N HIS A 458 -9.25 -22.86 -0.25
CA HIS A 458 -10.65 -22.45 -0.09
C HIS A 458 -10.70 -21.29 0.91
N PRO A 459 -11.50 -20.23 0.69
CA PRO A 459 -11.51 -19.04 1.57
C PRO A 459 -11.80 -19.34 3.05
N ARG A 460 -12.51 -20.45 3.32
CA ARG A 460 -12.83 -20.92 4.69
C ARG A 460 -11.81 -21.88 5.29
N ASP A 461 -10.77 -22.25 4.55
CA ASP A 461 -9.71 -23.15 4.99
C ASP A 461 -8.38 -22.40 5.08
N HIS A 462 -8.03 -21.98 6.29
CA HIS A 462 -6.80 -21.25 6.59
C HIS A 462 -5.59 -22.17 6.82
N PHE A 463 -5.72 -23.49 6.60
CA PHE A 463 -4.66 -24.46 6.82
C PHE A 463 -3.96 -24.89 5.53
N ASN A 464 -4.65 -24.78 4.39
CA ASN A 464 -4.13 -25.24 3.10
C ASN A 464 -3.98 -24.07 2.13
N HIS A 465 -2.77 -23.91 1.61
CA HIS A 465 -2.39 -22.82 0.71
C HIS A 465 -1.71 -23.35 -0.54
N VAL A 466 -1.73 -22.53 -1.58
CA VAL A 466 -1.09 -22.78 -2.86
C VAL A 466 -0.33 -21.55 -3.35
N ILE A 467 0.82 -21.77 -3.95
CA ILE A 467 1.65 -20.76 -4.60
C ILE A 467 1.18 -20.62 -6.04
N LEU A 468 0.72 -19.42 -6.40
CA LEU A 468 0.18 -19.11 -7.72
C LEU A 468 1.24 -18.52 -8.66
N SER A 469 2.19 -17.76 -8.12
CA SER A 469 3.27 -17.12 -8.89
C SER A 469 4.39 -16.64 -7.98
N VAL A 470 5.62 -16.55 -8.48
CA VAL A 470 6.72 -15.84 -7.81
C VAL A 470 7.30 -14.80 -8.76
N VAL A 471 7.47 -13.57 -8.29
CA VAL A 471 7.96 -12.43 -9.08
C VAL A 471 9.15 -11.80 -8.39
N GLY A 472 10.22 -11.53 -9.14
CA GLY A 472 11.40 -10.85 -8.64
C GLY A 472 11.43 -9.38 -9.01
N TYR A 473 11.90 -8.55 -8.08
CA TYR A 473 12.12 -7.12 -8.25
C TYR A 473 13.51 -6.76 -7.75
N LYS A 474 14.14 -5.73 -8.31
CA LYS A 474 15.30 -5.10 -7.68
C LYS A 474 14.81 -4.15 -6.58
N PRO A 475 15.34 -4.20 -5.35
CA PRO A 475 14.80 -3.40 -4.24
C PRO A 475 14.73 -1.90 -4.52
N ARG A 476 15.75 -1.30 -5.16
CA ARG A 476 15.76 0.13 -5.51
C ARG A 476 14.67 0.51 -6.53
N GLU A 477 14.48 -0.32 -7.55
CA GLU A 477 13.44 -0.10 -8.58
C GLU A 477 12.04 -0.27 -7.98
N PHE A 478 11.87 -1.27 -7.10
CA PHE A 478 10.60 -1.47 -6.41
C PHE A 478 10.30 -0.34 -5.40
N ALA A 479 11.30 0.16 -4.67
CA ALA A 479 11.15 1.31 -3.78
C ALA A 479 10.60 2.53 -4.54
N ALA A 480 11.15 2.82 -5.73
CA ALA A 480 10.61 3.88 -6.60
C ALA A 480 9.17 3.60 -7.03
N GLN A 481 8.85 2.36 -7.42
CA GLN A 481 7.49 1.96 -7.83
C GLN A 481 6.45 2.16 -6.71
N ILE A 482 6.85 1.95 -5.45
CA ILE A 482 5.95 2.07 -4.28
C ILE A 482 6.04 3.45 -3.60
N ASN A 483 6.70 4.42 -4.23
CA ASN A 483 6.93 5.78 -3.72
C ASN A 483 7.64 5.80 -2.34
N LEU A 484 8.61 4.92 -2.15
CA LEU A 484 9.44 4.84 -0.93
C LEU A 484 10.78 5.53 -1.20
N ASN A 485 10.95 6.73 -0.63
CA ASN A 485 12.15 7.53 -0.80
C ASN A 485 13.20 7.18 0.29
N THR A 486 14.37 6.72 -0.15
CA THR A 486 15.47 6.32 0.75
C THR A 486 16.00 7.48 1.59
N SER A 487 16.09 8.68 1.04
CA SER A 487 16.52 9.85 1.80
C SER A 487 15.52 10.22 2.89
N ASN A 488 14.22 10.07 2.61
CA ASN A 488 13.19 10.30 3.60
C ASN A 488 13.24 9.26 4.72
N MET A 489 13.38 7.98 4.39
CA MET A 489 13.53 6.89 5.36
C MET A 489 14.68 7.17 6.36
N TRP A 490 15.85 7.54 5.84
CA TRP A 490 17.00 7.87 6.67
C TRP A 490 16.82 9.18 7.45
N GLY A 491 16.13 10.16 6.89
CA GLY A 491 15.78 11.40 7.58
C GLY A 491 14.93 11.15 8.83
N ILE A 492 13.96 10.23 8.74
CA ILE A 492 13.13 9.82 9.88
C ILE A 492 13.99 9.17 10.96
N VAL A 493 14.83 8.20 10.59
CA VAL A 493 15.72 7.52 11.55
C VAL A 493 16.66 8.50 12.23
N LYS A 494 17.34 9.37 11.48
CA LYS A 494 18.25 10.39 12.04
C LYS A 494 17.54 11.30 13.03
N SER A 495 16.35 11.79 12.68
CA SER A 495 15.57 12.67 13.56
C SER A 495 15.18 12.00 14.88
N ILE A 496 14.84 10.71 14.86
CA ILE A 496 14.48 9.95 16.08
C ILE A 496 15.72 9.67 16.92
N VAL A 497 16.82 9.27 16.28
CA VAL A 497 18.11 9.04 16.95
C VAL A 497 18.59 10.32 17.65
N ASP A 498 18.54 11.47 16.97
CA ASP A 498 18.94 12.76 17.53
C ASP A 498 18.08 13.18 18.71
N LEU A 499 16.80 12.82 18.69
CA LEU A 499 15.89 13.07 19.82
C LEU A 499 16.23 12.18 21.02
N CYS A 500 16.54 10.91 20.80
CA CYS A 500 16.91 9.98 21.88
C CYS A 500 18.32 10.23 22.46
N MET A 501 19.20 10.89 21.70
CA MET A 501 20.55 11.26 22.15
C MET A 501 20.60 12.55 22.96
N LYS A 502 19.60 13.43 22.82
CA LYS A 502 19.38 14.56 23.75
C LYS A 502 19.02 13.99 25.11
#